data_AF-A0A970UBM1-F1
#
_entry.id   AF-A0A970UBM1-F1
#
_cell.length_a   1.000
_cell.length_b   1.000
_cell.length_c   1.000
_cell.angle_alpha   90.00
_cell.angle_beta   90.00
_cell.angle_gamma   90.00
#
_symmetry.space_group_name_H-M   'P 1'
#
loop_
_entity.id
_entity.type
_entity.pdbx_description
1 polymer ?
#
loop_
_entity_poly.entity_id
_entity_poly.type
_entity_poly.pdbx_seq_one_letter_code
_entity_poly.pdbx_strand_id
1 'polypeptide(L)'
;MKKISTLLILSIILCCLETTNAQCVQCDSSSNASGFYSSVLGIQNISSGEASFASGKLNTSLGDYSTSLGYGNNAEGKFSLAGGEGCSATGKRSLAFGRYASAESSISLALGSFLRAYGTNAIAMGCFVETINENAVVIGRGLADDVRITNNISGSLMVGFNSNRHTFFVSQAYGLNSTGEISIGNVTDPSAKLHILGDNDRNK
;
A
#
# COMPACT_ATOMS: atom_id res chain seq x y z
N MET A 1 17.16 45.07 -5.50
CA MET A 1 16.94 43.65 -5.89
C MET A 1 17.83 42.64 -5.16
N LYS A 2 19.06 42.97 -4.70
CA LYS A 2 19.93 42.02 -3.96
C LYS A 2 19.49 41.65 -2.53
N LYS A 3 18.66 42.46 -1.85
CA LYS A 3 18.24 42.19 -0.45
C LYS A 3 17.15 41.12 -0.32
N ILE A 4 16.31 40.93 -1.34
CA ILE A 4 15.22 39.93 -1.31
C ILE A 4 15.77 38.52 -1.49
N SER A 5 16.79 38.32 -2.34
CA SER A 5 17.42 37.00 -2.51
C SER A 5 18.17 36.55 -1.25
N THR A 6 18.86 37.47 -0.56
CA THR A 6 19.58 37.15 0.68
C THR A 6 18.64 36.80 1.83
N LEU A 7 17.48 37.46 1.93
CA LEU A 7 16.47 37.15 2.96
C LEU A 7 15.77 35.81 2.70
N LEU A 8 15.48 35.48 1.44
CA LEU A 8 14.90 34.19 1.05
C LEU A 8 15.85 33.02 1.33
N ILE A 9 17.15 33.23 1.02
CA ILE A 9 18.21 32.26 1.32
C ILE A 9 18.38 32.12 2.84
N LEU A 10 18.29 33.21 3.61
CA LEU A 10 18.41 33.18 5.07
C LEU A 10 17.23 32.44 5.73
N SER A 11 16.00 32.57 5.21
CA SER A 11 14.84 31.80 5.70
C SER A 11 14.89 30.32 5.36
N ILE A 12 15.46 29.95 4.19
CA ILE A 12 15.66 28.55 3.81
C ILE A 12 16.77 27.92 4.67
N ILE A 13 17.82 28.68 4.98
CA ILE A 13 18.93 28.25 5.84
C ILE A 13 18.48 28.10 7.30
N LEU A 14 17.59 28.97 7.80
CA LEU A 14 17.11 28.90 9.19
C LEU A 14 16.29 27.63 9.46
N CYS A 15 15.65 27.03 8.45
CA CYS A 15 14.92 25.77 8.59
C CYS A 15 15.83 24.53 8.71
N CYS A 16 17.13 24.66 8.45
CA CYS A 16 18.15 23.60 8.59
C CYS A 16 18.96 23.68 9.91
N LEU A 17 18.73 24.68 10.78
CA LEU A 17 19.67 24.99 11.87
C LEU A 17 19.32 24.44 13.25
N GLU A 18 18.17 23.77 13.46
CA GLU A 18 17.72 23.39 14.80
C GLU A 18 18.04 21.95 15.25
N THR A 19 18.65 21.11 14.41
CA THR A 19 18.92 19.70 14.77
C THR A 19 20.41 19.40 14.83
N THR A 20 21.01 19.62 16.00
CA THR A 20 22.34 19.10 16.33
C THR A 20 22.34 17.56 16.24
N ASN A 21 22.94 17.02 15.18
CA ASN A 21 23.13 15.60 14.80
C ASN A 21 22.22 14.97 13.72
N ALA A 22 21.27 15.70 13.10
CA ALA A 22 20.49 15.14 11.98
C ALA A 22 20.63 16.01 10.72
N GLN A 23 21.12 15.43 9.63
CA GLN A 23 21.03 16.02 8.28
C GLN A 23 19.57 15.92 7.80
N CYS A 24 18.66 16.68 8.38
CA CYS A 24 17.26 16.71 7.97
C CYS A 24 16.89 17.99 7.20
N VAL A 25 15.94 17.88 6.27
CA VAL A 25 15.34 19.02 5.58
C VAL A 25 13.93 19.21 6.10
N GLN A 26 13.64 20.41 6.61
CA GLN A 26 12.31 20.86 7.01
C GLN A 26 11.99 22.14 6.24
N CYS A 27 10.72 22.39 5.92
CA CYS A 27 10.29 23.59 5.19
C CYS A 27 9.15 24.37 5.86
N ASP A 28 8.62 23.86 6.98
CA ASP A 28 7.53 24.46 7.74
C ASP A 28 7.72 24.14 9.24
N SER A 29 7.50 25.10 10.12
CA SER A 29 7.73 24.95 11.57
C SER A 29 6.73 24.03 12.28
N SER A 30 5.60 23.70 11.64
CA SER A 30 4.63 22.74 12.17
C SER A 30 4.95 21.29 11.83
N SER A 31 5.91 21.05 10.93
CA SER A 31 6.41 19.72 10.60
C SER A 31 7.57 19.33 11.54
N ASN A 32 7.87 18.04 11.63
CA ASN A 32 8.91 17.51 12.51
C ASN A 32 9.71 16.41 11.78
N ALA A 33 10.96 16.71 11.42
CA ALA A 33 11.92 15.73 10.93
C ALA A 33 12.92 15.36 12.05
N SER A 34 12.59 14.35 12.86
CA SER A 34 13.41 13.96 14.02
C SER A 34 14.29 12.74 13.78
N GLY A 35 14.07 11.99 12.70
CA GLY A 35 14.89 10.81 12.36
C GLY A 35 16.22 11.21 11.74
N PHE A 36 17.28 10.42 11.96
CA PHE A 36 18.56 10.62 11.27
C PHE A 36 18.35 10.57 9.75
N TYR A 37 18.87 11.55 8.99
CA TYR A 37 18.67 11.67 7.53
C TYR A 37 17.20 11.78 7.08
N SER A 38 16.26 12.06 7.99
CA SER A 38 14.85 12.21 7.63
C SER A 38 14.58 13.52 6.90
N SER A 39 13.48 13.63 6.17
CA SER A 39 13.10 14.88 5.50
C SER A 39 11.58 15.06 5.47
N VAL A 40 11.14 16.31 5.64
CA VAL A 40 9.72 16.69 5.62
C VAL A 40 9.47 17.86 4.67
N LEU A 41 8.45 17.75 3.82
CA LEU A 41 8.00 18.83 2.92
C LEU A 41 6.50 19.09 3.10
N GLY A 42 6.11 20.32 3.42
CA GLY A 42 4.72 20.70 3.65
C GLY A 42 4.37 20.85 5.13
N ILE A 43 3.09 20.72 5.48
CA ILE A 43 2.51 21.24 6.74
C ILE A 43 2.13 20.09 7.67
N GLN A 44 2.50 20.18 8.95
CA GLN A 44 2.14 19.20 9.98
C GLN A 44 2.52 17.75 9.64
N ASN A 45 3.64 17.54 8.96
CA ASN A 45 4.15 16.19 8.70
C ASN A 45 5.14 15.76 9.79
N ILE A 46 5.18 14.47 10.10
CA ILE A 46 6.12 13.86 11.05
C ILE A 46 6.95 12.84 10.30
N SER A 47 8.26 12.93 10.39
CA SER A 47 9.21 11.94 9.85
C SER A 47 10.24 11.62 10.93
N SER A 48 10.05 10.52 11.64
CA SER A 48 10.87 10.16 12.81
C SER A 48 11.72 8.91 12.63
N GLY A 49 11.47 8.11 11.58
CA GLY A 49 12.32 6.96 11.24
C GLY A 49 13.65 7.38 10.61
N GLU A 50 14.69 6.55 10.73
CA GLU A 50 15.96 6.78 10.03
C GLU A 50 15.73 6.84 8.51
N ALA A 51 16.27 7.85 7.82
CA ALA A 51 16.11 8.08 6.38
C ALA A 51 14.64 8.05 5.91
N SER A 52 13.70 8.39 6.79
CA SER A 52 12.29 8.50 6.46
C SER A 52 11.97 9.78 5.70
N PHE A 53 10.88 9.76 4.91
CA PHE A 53 10.43 10.94 4.17
C PHE A 53 8.92 11.15 4.34
N ALA A 54 8.49 12.38 4.59
CA ALA A 54 7.08 12.73 4.61
C ALA A 54 6.80 13.99 3.78
N SER A 55 5.82 13.96 2.88
CA SER A 55 5.49 15.09 2.01
C SER A 55 3.98 15.32 1.86
N GLY A 56 3.54 16.57 2.00
CA GLY A 56 2.14 16.99 1.87
C GLY A 56 1.59 17.60 3.15
N LYS A 57 0.45 17.10 3.65
CA LYS A 57 -0.16 17.58 4.90
C LYS A 57 -0.57 16.43 5.82
N LEU A 58 -0.26 16.54 7.11
CA LEU A 58 -0.67 15.57 8.14
C LEU A 58 -0.15 14.14 7.92
N ASN A 59 0.97 13.96 7.22
CA ASN A 59 1.54 12.63 7.01
C ASN A 59 2.49 12.25 8.14
N THR A 60 2.61 10.95 8.40
CA THR A 60 3.42 10.38 9.46
C THR A 60 4.26 9.23 8.91
N SER A 61 5.59 9.35 8.98
CA SER A 61 6.59 8.36 8.56
C SER A 61 7.43 7.93 9.77
N LEU A 62 7.03 6.87 10.47
CA LEU A 62 7.67 6.42 11.70
C LEU A 62 8.70 5.31 11.48
N GLY A 63 8.53 4.49 10.45
CA GLY A 63 9.44 3.38 10.18
C GLY A 63 10.77 3.84 9.57
N ASP A 64 11.88 3.13 9.85
CA ASP A 64 13.13 3.38 9.12
C ASP A 64 12.91 3.19 7.62
N TYR A 65 13.45 4.10 6.81
CA TYR A 65 13.33 4.14 5.36
C TYR A 65 11.87 4.18 4.88
N SER A 66 10.94 4.60 5.74
CA SER A 66 9.52 4.73 5.38
C SER A 66 9.27 6.01 4.59
N THR A 67 8.21 6.00 3.78
CA THR A 67 7.80 7.17 2.98
C THR A 67 6.29 7.39 3.09
N SER A 68 5.87 8.62 3.40
CA SER A 68 4.46 9.01 3.40
C SER A 68 4.23 10.23 2.51
N LEU A 69 3.25 10.17 1.60
CA LEU A 69 3.05 11.16 0.54
C LEU A 69 1.58 11.52 0.36
N GLY A 70 1.17 12.76 0.58
CA GLY A 70 -0.19 13.24 0.30
C GLY A 70 -0.89 13.87 1.50
N TYR A 71 -2.07 13.38 1.87
CA TYR A 71 -2.86 13.90 2.99
C TYR A 71 -3.17 12.82 4.02
N GLY A 72 -2.70 12.98 5.25
CA GLY A 72 -3.11 12.13 6.38
C GLY A 72 -2.63 10.68 6.31
N ASN A 73 -1.51 10.39 5.63
CA ASN A 73 -1.01 9.02 5.49
C ASN A 73 -0.12 8.60 6.67
N ASN A 74 -0.06 7.30 6.95
CA ASN A 74 0.71 6.71 8.03
C ASN A 74 1.60 5.56 7.52
N ALA A 75 2.92 5.74 7.56
CA ALA A 75 3.93 4.75 7.15
C ALA A 75 4.77 4.34 8.37
N GLU A 76 4.35 3.30 9.10
CA GLU A 76 5.01 2.86 10.34
C GLU A 76 5.97 1.69 10.12
N GLY A 77 5.77 0.91 9.06
CA GLY A 77 6.62 -0.23 8.76
C GLY A 77 8.01 0.18 8.30
N LYS A 78 9.05 -0.58 8.69
CA LYS A 78 10.39 -0.41 8.10
C LYS A 78 10.34 -0.68 6.59
N PHE A 79 10.88 0.21 5.78
CA PHE A 79 10.76 0.24 4.31
C PHE A 79 9.30 0.31 3.79
N SER A 80 8.36 0.85 4.56
CA SER A 80 6.97 0.99 4.13
C SER A 80 6.74 2.22 3.26
N LEU A 81 5.68 2.21 2.45
CA LEU A 81 5.23 3.37 1.70
C LEU A 81 3.71 3.56 1.86
N ALA A 82 3.29 4.74 2.32
CA ALA A 82 1.89 5.14 2.40
C ALA A 82 1.63 6.40 1.55
N GLY A 83 0.87 6.30 0.47
CA GLY A 83 0.66 7.42 -0.46
C GLY A 83 -0.81 7.68 -0.81
N GLY A 84 -1.21 8.95 -0.91
CA GLY A 84 -2.54 9.39 -1.30
C GLY A 84 -3.31 10.07 -0.16
N GLU A 85 -4.52 9.64 0.16
CA GLU A 85 -5.40 10.21 1.20
C GLU A 85 -5.73 9.17 2.27
N GLY A 86 -5.24 9.34 3.49
CA GLY A 86 -5.61 8.49 4.63
C GLY A 86 -5.13 7.04 4.54
N CYS A 87 -4.04 6.76 3.83
CA CYS A 87 -3.48 5.41 3.71
C CYS A 87 -2.66 5.00 4.94
N SER A 88 -2.61 3.70 5.22
CA SER A 88 -1.88 3.11 6.35
C SER A 88 -1.00 1.95 5.88
N ALA A 89 0.32 2.07 6.06
CA ALA A 89 1.32 1.06 5.71
C ALA A 89 2.14 0.70 6.97
N THR A 90 1.56 -0.11 7.86
CA THR A 90 2.18 -0.47 9.16
C THR A 90 3.04 -1.72 9.09
N GLY A 91 2.85 -2.55 8.06
CA GLY A 91 3.67 -3.74 7.85
C GLY A 91 5.09 -3.44 7.38
N LYS A 92 6.08 -4.24 7.78
CA LYS A 92 7.45 -4.15 7.23
C LYS A 92 7.43 -4.39 5.72
N ARG A 93 8.06 -3.50 4.93
CA ARG A 93 8.04 -3.52 3.46
C ARG A 93 6.62 -3.51 2.87
N SER A 94 5.64 -2.99 3.59
CA SER A 94 4.28 -2.85 3.09
C SER A 94 4.14 -1.63 2.17
N LEU A 95 3.14 -1.66 1.29
CA LEU A 95 2.81 -0.52 0.44
C LEU A 95 1.30 -0.31 0.43
N ALA A 96 0.86 0.87 0.86
CA ALA A 96 -0.52 1.32 0.74
C ALA A 96 -0.58 2.59 -0.13
N PHE A 97 -1.28 2.55 -1.26
CA PHE A 97 -1.39 3.70 -2.15
C PHE A 97 -2.81 3.91 -2.68
N GLY A 98 -3.34 5.12 -2.55
CA GLY A 98 -4.66 5.53 -3.04
C GLY A 98 -5.47 6.29 -1.99
N ARG A 99 -6.67 5.83 -1.63
CA ARG A 99 -7.56 6.53 -0.68
C ARG A 99 -8.07 5.56 0.38
N TYR A 100 -7.73 5.75 1.64
CA TYR A 100 -8.06 4.82 2.74
C TYR A 100 -7.62 3.37 2.43
N ALA A 101 -6.43 3.19 1.85
CA ALA A 101 -5.83 1.88 1.65
C ALA A 101 -5.03 1.47 2.90
N SER A 102 -5.17 0.22 3.35
CA SER A 102 -4.44 -0.31 4.50
C SER A 102 -3.62 -1.55 4.13
N ALA A 103 -2.32 -1.53 4.41
CA ALA A 103 -1.37 -2.61 4.23
C ALA A 103 -0.64 -2.87 5.56
N GLU A 104 -1.24 -3.72 6.39
CA GLU A 104 -0.87 -3.80 7.82
C GLU A 104 0.09 -4.96 8.15
N SER A 105 0.26 -5.88 7.21
CA SER A 105 1.13 -7.05 7.38
C SER A 105 2.43 -6.94 6.59
N SER A 106 3.44 -7.73 6.98
CA SER A 106 4.75 -7.72 6.30
C SER A 106 4.61 -8.04 4.81
N ILE A 107 5.23 -7.23 3.95
CA ILE A 107 5.24 -7.39 2.48
C ILE A 107 3.82 -7.29 1.87
N SER A 108 2.82 -6.80 2.62
CA SER A 108 1.48 -6.60 2.09
C SER A 108 1.40 -5.41 1.13
N LEU A 109 0.50 -5.49 0.16
CA LEU A 109 0.30 -4.48 -0.89
C LEU A 109 -1.18 -4.12 -0.99
N ALA A 110 -1.51 -2.84 -0.84
CA ALA A 110 -2.85 -2.28 -1.04
C ALA A 110 -2.80 -1.13 -2.06
N LEU A 111 -3.37 -1.33 -3.26
CA LEU A 111 -3.35 -0.35 -4.35
C LEU A 111 -4.76 0.02 -4.83
N GLY A 112 -5.26 1.19 -4.44
CA GLY A 112 -6.58 1.70 -4.79
C GLY A 112 -7.34 2.35 -3.63
N SER A 113 -8.66 2.22 -3.59
CA SER A 113 -9.51 2.94 -2.61
C SER A 113 -10.20 1.99 -1.63
N PHE A 114 -10.22 2.32 -0.34
CA PHE A 114 -10.89 1.54 0.70
C PHE A 114 -10.43 0.07 0.71
N LEU A 115 -9.13 -0.16 0.72
CA LEU A 115 -8.52 -1.49 0.62
C LEU A 115 -7.98 -1.97 1.96
N ARG A 116 -7.94 -3.29 2.15
CA ARG A 116 -7.40 -3.92 3.36
C ARG A 116 -6.54 -5.12 2.97
N ALA A 117 -5.23 -5.04 3.16
CA ALA A 117 -4.30 -6.14 2.97
C ALA A 117 -3.73 -6.58 4.32
N TYR A 118 -4.45 -7.49 5.01
CA TYR A 118 -4.12 -7.94 6.36
C TYR A 118 -3.24 -9.19 6.41
N GLY A 119 -3.12 -9.92 5.30
CA GLY A 119 -2.24 -11.09 5.23
C GLY A 119 -0.77 -10.72 4.95
N THR A 120 0.17 -11.50 5.49
CA THR A 120 1.59 -11.42 5.10
C THR A 120 1.74 -11.74 3.62
N ASN A 121 2.50 -10.93 2.88
CA ASN A 121 2.67 -11.08 1.43
C ASN A 121 1.34 -11.05 0.64
N ALA A 122 0.28 -10.51 1.24
CA ALA A 122 -1.03 -10.45 0.59
C ALA A 122 -1.17 -9.19 -0.27
N ILE A 123 -1.96 -9.28 -1.33
CA ILE A 123 -2.15 -8.22 -2.32
C ILE A 123 -3.64 -7.90 -2.45
N ALA A 124 -4.02 -6.66 -2.19
CA ALA A 124 -5.36 -6.12 -2.44
C ALA A 124 -5.27 -5.00 -3.48
N MET A 125 -6.03 -5.09 -4.57
CA MET A 125 -6.04 -4.09 -5.64
C MET A 125 -7.45 -3.73 -6.09
N GLY A 126 -7.73 -2.44 -6.23
CA GLY A 126 -8.99 -1.91 -6.77
C GLY A 126 -9.80 -1.09 -5.76
N CYS A 127 -11.04 -1.47 -5.46
CA CYS A 127 -11.88 -0.70 -4.53
C CYS A 127 -12.77 -1.59 -3.66
N PHE A 128 -12.84 -1.36 -2.35
CA PHE A 128 -13.63 -2.20 -1.43
C PHE A 128 -13.28 -3.70 -1.52
N VAL A 129 -12.00 -4.04 -1.51
CA VAL A 129 -11.53 -5.44 -1.46
C VAL A 129 -10.61 -5.66 -0.27
N GLU A 130 -10.54 -6.90 0.19
CA GLU A 130 -9.84 -7.28 1.42
C GLU A 130 -9.13 -8.64 1.29
N THR A 131 -7.92 -8.75 1.82
CA THR A 131 -7.24 -10.03 2.06
C THR A 131 -6.98 -10.24 3.54
N ILE A 132 -7.25 -11.45 4.04
CA ILE A 132 -7.07 -11.79 5.46
C ILE A 132 -5.85 -12.69 5.65
N ASN A 133 -5.67 -13.67 4.76
CA ASN A 133 -4.65 -14.71 4.91
C ASN A 133 -3.39 -14.42 4.08
N GLU A 134 -2.30 -15.06 4.48
CA GLU A 134 -1.00 -14.91 3.82
C GLU A 134 -1.03 -15.34 2.34
N ASN A 135 -0.20 -14.70 1.52
CA ASN A 135 -0.09 -14.99 0.08
C ASN A 135 -1.42 -14.90 -0.71
N ALA A 136 -2.49 -14.37 -0.10
CA ALA A 136 -3.77 -14.19 -0.75
C ALA A 136 -3.74 -12.93 -1.63
N VAL A 137 -4.36 -13.02 -2.80
CA VAL A 137 -4.47 -11.91 -3.75
C VAL A 137 -5.95 -11.68 -4.05
N VAL A 138 -6.39 -10.42 -4.00
CA VAL A 138 -7.70 -10.02 -4.48
C VAL A 138 -7.57 -8.80 -5.39
N ILE A 139 -8.18 -8.88 -6.56
CA ILE A 139 -8.22 -7.78 -7.53
C ILE A 139 -9.67 -7.55 -7.92
N GLY A 140 -10.17 -6.33 -7.74
CA GLY A 140 -11.56 -6.11 -8.07
C GLY A 140 -12.22 -4.87 -7.48
N ARG A 141 -13.55 -4.91 -7.50
CA ARG A 141 -14.39 -3.88 -6.90
C ARG A 141 -15.53 -4.49 -6.09
N GLY A 142 -15.57 -4.23 -4.79
CA GLY A 142 -16.73 -4.47 -3.93
C GLY A 142 -17.90 -3.51 -4.22
N LEU A 143 -19.03 -3.70 -3.55
CA LEU A 143 -20.18 -2.77 -3.69
C LEU A 143 -20.01 -1.53 -2.81
N ALA A 144 -19.56 -1.72 -1.58
CA ALA A 144 -19.43 -0.68 -0.54
C ALA A 144 -18.41 -1.11 0.53
N ASP A 145 -18.14 -0.26 1.52
CA ASP A 145 -17.14 -0.51 2.58
C ASP A 145 -17.44 -1.73 3.45
N ASP A 146 -18.72 -2.02 3.65
CA ASP A 146 -19.26 -3.18 4.38
C ASP A 146 -19.59 -4.37 3.47
N VAL A 147 -19.50 -4.18 2.15
CA VAL A 147 -19.85 -5.19 1.13
C VAL A 147 -18.66 -5.38 0.18
N ARG A 148 -17.61 -5.98 0.73
CA ARG A 148 -16.30 -6.19 0.09
C ARG A 148 -16.21 -7.54 -0.62
N ILE A 149 -15.27 -7.66 -1.57
CA ILE A 149 -14.75 -8.97 -1.95
C ILE A 149 -13.62 -9.30 -0.98
N THR A 150 -13.79 -10.37 -0.20
CA THR A 150 -12.80 -10.78 0.81
C THR A 150 -12.16 -12.09 0.40
N ASN A 151 -10.84 -12.08 0.19
CA ASN A 151 -10.06 -13.30 0.03
C ASN A 151 -9.47 -13.72 1.38
N ASN A 152 -10.06 -14.75 1.97
CA ASN A 152 -9.62 -15.38 3.21
C ASN A 152 -8.98 -16.74 2.99
N ILE A 153 -8.44 -17.03 1.81
CA ILE A 153 -7.81 -18.32 1.49
C ILE A 153 -6.32 -18.10 1.21
N SER A 154 -5.46 -18.75 1.99
CA SER A 154 -4.00 -18.64 1.83
C SER A 154 -3.56 -19.10 0.44
N GLY A 155 -2.59 -18.39 -0.15
CA GLY A 155 -2.00 -18.74 -1.44
C GLY A 155 -2.97 -18.74 -2.62
N SER A 156 -4.07 -17.99 -2.54
CA SER A 156 -5.12 -17.98 -3.56
C SER A 156 -5.25 -16.62 -4.25
N LEU A 157 -5.86 -16.61 -5.44
CA LEU A 157 -6.24 -15.40 -6.17
C LEU A 157 -7.77 -15.34 -6.31
N MET A 158 -8.36 -14.18 -6.03
CA MET A 158 -9.76 -13.86 -6.32
C MET A 158 -9.86 -12.63 -7.23
N VAL A 159 -10.71 -12.71 -8.26
CA VAL A 159 -11.04 -11.56 -9.12
C VAL A 159 -12.55 -11.42 -9.26
N GLY A 160 -13.08 -10.21 -9.06
CA GLY A 160 -14.50 -9.92 -9.20
C GLY A 160 -14.81 -8.43 -9.20
N PHE A 161 -16.00 -8.06 -9.69
CA PHE A 161 -16.39 -6.66 -9.84
C PHE A 161 -17.86 -6.44 -9.46
N ASN A 162 -18.12 -5.33 -8.79
CA ASN A 162 -19.44 -4.86 -8.38
C ASN A 162 -20.26 -5.92 -7.62
N SER A 163 -19.59 -6.62 -6.69
CA SER A 163 -20.16 -7.74 -5.95
C SER A 163 -19.42 -7.90 -4.62
N ASN A 164 -19.96 -8.68 -3.67
CA ASN A 164 -19.21 -9.21 -2.52
C ASN A 164 -18.64 -10.61 -2.77
N ARG A 165 -18.78 -11.09 -4.00
CA ARG A 165 -18.30 -12.39 -4.45
C ARG A 165 -17.34 -12.21 -5.61
N HIS A 166 -16.30 -13.02 -5.63
CA HIS A 166 -15.43 -13.15 -6.79
C HIS A 166 -16.16 -13.90 -7.92
N THR A 167 -15.72 -13.66 -9.14
CA THR A 167 -16.13 -14.40 -10.34
C THR A 167 -15.06 -15.39 -10.76
N PHE A 168 -13.80 -15.14 -10.42
CA PHE A 168 -12.68 -15.98 -10.80
C PHE A 168 -11.85 -16.27 -9.57
N PHE A 169 -11.51 -17.54 -9.36
CA PHE A 169 -10.70 -17.99 -8.24
C PHE A 169 -9.61 -18.94 -8.72
N VAL A 170 -8.42 -18.84 -8.12
CA VAL A 170 -7.30 -19.77 -8.31
C VAL A 170 -6.81 -20.22 -6.94
N SER A 171 -6.80 -21.53 -6.68
CA SER A 171 -6.21 -22.09 -5.47
C SER A 171 -4.70 -22.27 -5.61
N GLN A 172 -4.01 -22.46 -4.48
CA GLN A 172 -2.61 -22.87 -4.48
C GLN A 172 -2.44 -24.31 -5.00
N ALA A 173 -1.25 -24.61 -5.51
CA ALA A 173 -0.83 -25.96 -5.83
C ALA A 173 -0.15 -26.61 -4.61
N TYR A 174 -0.26 -27.94 -4.45
CA TYR A 174 0.26 -28.66 -3.26
C TYR A 174 1.53 -29.49 -3.52
N GLY A 175 2.27 -29.24 -4.61
CA GLY A 175 3.50 -29.99 -4.88
C GLY A 175 4.26 -29.60 -6.14
N LEU A 176 5.43 -30.20 -6.33
CA LEU A 176 6.27 -30.01 -7.52
C LEU A 176 5.51 -30.41 -8.78
N ASN A 177 5.63 -29.58 -9.85
CA ASN A 177 4.95 -29.78 -11.13
C ASN A 177 3.43 -29.91 -11.05
N SER A 178 2.80 -29.39 -9.98
CA SER A 178 1.35 -29.33 -9.86
C SER A 178 0.83 -27.92 -10.12
N THR A 179 -0.41 -27.83 -10.58
CA THR A 179 -1.16 -26.59 -10.69
C THR A 179 -2.27 -26.57 -9.64
N GLY A 180 -2.62 -25.37 -9.18
CA GLY A 180 -3.86 -25.14 -8.46
C GLY A 180 -5.08 -25.35 -9.34
N GLU A 181 -6.25 -25.14 -8.75
CA GLU A 181 -7.54 -25.29 -9.40
C GLU A 181 -8.14 -23.92 -9.67
N ILE A 182 -8.91 -23.83 -10.76
CA ILE A 182 -9.55 -22.60 -11.19
C ILE A 182 -11.06 -22.79 -11.08
N SER A 183 -11.74 -21.82 -10.47
CA SER A 183 -13.20 -21.69 -10.51
C SER A 183 -13.64 -20.46 -11.27
N ILE A 184 -14.75 -20.59 -12.01
CA ILE A 184 -15.49 -19.46 -12.58
C ILE A 184 -16.90 -19.47 -11.96
N GLY A 185 -17.34 -18.31 -11.46
CA GLY A 185 -18.53 -18.12 -10.64
C GLY A 185 -18.21 -18.03 -9.14
N ASN A 186 -19.25 -18.05 -8.31
CA ASN A 186 -19.11 -17.99 -6.85
C ASN A 186 -18.74 -19.36 -6.25
N VAL A 187 -17.57 -19.86 -6.62
CA VAL A 187 -16.99 -21.11 -6.09
C VAL A 187 -15.57 -20.80 -5.60
N THR A 188 -15.33 -21.00 -4.31
CA THR A 188 -14.02 -20.81 -3.64
C THR A 188 -13.28 -22.12 -3.40
N ASP A 189 -13.93 -23.27 -3.64
CA ASP A 189 -13.38 -24.61 -3.43
C ASP A 189 -13.77 -25.50 -4.64
N PRO A 190 -13.12 -25.29 -5.81
CA PRO A 190 -13.34 -26.14 -6.98
C PRO A 190 -13.00 -27.60 -6.66
N SER A 191 -13.89 -28.54 -6.97
CA SER A 191 -13.59 -29.98 -6.83
C SER A 191 -12.87 -30.57 -8.04
N ALA A 192 -12.55 -29.76 -9.06
CA ALA A 192 -11.91 -30.18 -10.30
C ALA A 192 -11.18 -29.01 -10.98
N LYS A 193 -10.15 -29.31 -11.77
CA LYS A 193 -9.42 -28.32 -12.59
C LYS A 193 -10.26 -27.88 -13.78
N LEU A 194 -10.28 -26.58 -14.06
CA LEU A 194 -10.76 -26.07 -15.35
C LEU A 194 -9.74 -26.41 -16.44
N HIS A 195 -10.07 -27.38 -17.29
CA HIS A 195 -9.31 -27.67 -18.50
C HIS A 195 -10.02 -27.04 -19.70
N ILE A 196 -9.41 -26.03 -20.33
CA ILE A 196 -9.90 -25.45 -21.59
C ILE A 196 -8.98 -25.97 -22.70
N LEU A 197 -9.40 -27.04 -23.38
CA LEU A 197 -8.77 -27.51 -24.60
C LEU A 197 -9.23 -26.61 -25.75
N GLY A 198 -8.29 -25.93 -26.43
CA GLY A 198 -8.58 -25.20 -27.66
C GLY A 198 -8.82 -26.18 -28.82
N ASP A 199 -9.66 -25.79 -29.77
CA ASP A 199 -9.90 -26.56 -30.98
C ASP A 199 -8.58 -26.72 -31.79
N ASN A 200 -8.35 -27.93 -32.32
CA ASN A 200 -7.20 -28.21 -33.19
C ASN A 200 -7.39 -27.61 -34.59
N ASP A 201 -8.62 -27.21 -34.95
CA ASP A 201 -8.94 -26.68 -36.27
C ASP A 201 -8.98 -25.14 -36.30
N ARG A 202 -7.81 -24.51 -36.45
CA ARG A 202 -7.76 -23.19 -37.09
C ARG A 202 -7.87 -23.37 -38.61
N ASN A 203 -9.07 -23.69 -39.10
CA ASN A 203 -9.47 -23.49 -40.49
C ASN A 203 -11.00 -23.62 -40.61
N LYS A 204 -11.71 -22.50 -40.46
CA LYS A 204 -12.92 -22.12 -41.22
C LYS A 204 -13.29 -20.67 -40.95
#